data_AF-A0A0W1EYQ3-F1
#
_entry.id   AF-A0A0W1EYQ3-F1
#
_cell.length_a   1.000
_cell.length_b   1.000
_cell.length_c   1.000
_cell.angle_alpha   90.00
_cell.angle_beta   90.00
_cell.angle_gamma   90.00
#
_symmetry.space_group_name_H-M   'P 1'
#
loop_
_entity.id
_entity.type
_entity.pdbx_description
1 polymer ?
#
loop_
_entity_poly.entity_id
_entity_poly.type
_entity_poly.pdbx_seq_one_letter_code
_entity_poly.pdbx_strand_id
1 'polypeptide(L)'
;MNRTTAILAASILATTLSACGSNSLFSRDRPDEMMVSRQAPLVVPPDFALTPPAPGTARPGGETTAEQTLRALFGGPSQRSASETQIIGSADGARADPGIRSQVGSPDTQVVDKGLVVRDILAAPEGDGRDASAAIPTA
;
A
#
# COMPACT_ATOMS: atom_id res chain seq x y z
N MET A 1 23.39 81.99 -22.49
CA MET A 1 22.50 80.89 -22.10
C MET A 1 21.11 81.19 -22.63
N ASN A 2 20.56 80.30 -23.42
CA ASN A 2 19.48 80.62 -24.36
C ASN A 2 18.14 80.43 -23.64
N ARG A 3 17.40 81.52 -23.40
CA ARG A 3 16.19 81.52 -22.55
C ARG A 3 15.14 80.48 -22.98
N THR A 4 15.09 80.15 -24.26
CA THR A 4 14.20 79.12 -24.82
C THR A 4 14.55 77.70 -24.37
N THR A 5 15.83 77.36 -24.24
CA THR A 5 16.25 76.02 -23.77
C THR A 5 15.97 75.85 -22.27
N ALA A 6 16.05 76.93 -21.49
CA ALA A 6 15.69 76.91 -20.07
C ALA A 6 14.18 76.68 -19.83
N ILE A 7 13.32 77.31 -20.65
CA ILE A 7 11.86 77.14 -20.54
C ILE A 7 11.44 75.70 -20.92
N LEU A 8 12.05 75.15 -21.98
CA LEU A 8 11.78 73.79 -22.44
C LEU A 8 12.25 72.72 -21.44
N ALA A 9 13.40 72.93 -20.80
CA ALA A 9 13.89 72.03 -19.76
C ALA A 9 13.00 72.07 -18.50
N ALA A 10 12.53 73.26 -18.09
CA ALA A 10 11.69 73.42 -16.92
C ALA A 10 10.30 72.79 -17.08
N SER A 11 9.69 72.87 -18.27
CA SER A 11 8.37 72.27 -18.52
C SER A 11 8.41 70.75 -18.51
N ILE A 12 9.46 70.13 -19.05
CA ILE A 12 9.68 68.68 -19.01
C ILE A 12 9.90 68.20 -17.57
N LEU A 13 10.63 68.98 -16.76
CA LEU A 13 10.87 68.62 -15.37
C LEU A 13 9.58 68.72 -14.52
N ALA A 14 8.71 69.69 -14.82
CA ALA A 14 7.44 69.85 -14.10
C ALA A 14 6.44 68.72 -14.40
N THR A 15 6.36 68.21 -15.63
CA THR A 15 5.40 67.14 -16.00
C THR A 15 5.80 65.77 -15.45
N THR A 16 7.10 65.51 -15.28
CA THR A 16 7.58 64.25 -14.70
C THR A 16 7.34 64.16 -13.18
N LEU A 17 7.25 65.29 -12.48
CA LEU A 17 6.95 65.32 -11.04
C LEU A 17 5.49 64.94 -10.71
N SER A 18 4.55 65.22 -11.61
CA SER A 18 3.13 64.86 -11.44
C SER A 18 2.85 63.34 -11.45
N ALA A 19 3.83 62.52 -11.86
CA ALA A 19 3.73 61.06 -11.84
C ALA A 19 4.06 60.43 -10.47
N CYS A 20 4.70 61.17 -9.56
CA CYS A 20 5.04 60.71 -8.20
C CYS A 20 4.06 61.18 -7.12
N GLY A 21 2.94 61.80 -7.49
CA GLY A 21 1.83 62.04 -6.57
C GLY A 21 1.07 60.74 -6.33
N SER A 22 1.05 60.25 -5.09
CA SER A 22 0.29 59.08 -4.62
C SER A 22 -1.21 59.32 -4.73
N ASN A 23 -1.71 59.41 -5.96
CA ASN A 23 -3.09 59.62 -6.26
C ASN A 23 -3.72 58.23 -6.39
N SER A 24 -4.48 57.82 -5.37
CA SER A 24 -5.23 56.58 -5.30
C SER A 24 -6.39 56.58 -6.32
N LEU A 25 -6.05 56.70 -7.61
CA LEU A 25 -6.91 57.04 -8.74
C LEU A 25 -8.06 56.07 -9.03
N PHE A 26 -8.25 55.05 -8.20
CA PHE A 26 -9.32 54.10 -8.37
C PHE A 26 -10.09 53.75 -7.11
N SER A 27 -9.82 54.40 -5.96
CA SER A 27 -10.45 54.06 -4.66
C SER A 27 -10.68 52.56 -4.50
N ARG A 28 -9.68 51.76 -4.92
CA ARG A 28 -9.80 50.32 -4.94
C ARG A 28 -9.79 49.90 -3.49
N ASP A 29 -10.88 49.25 -3.08
CA ASP A 29 -10.91 48.45 -1.89
C ASP A 29 -9.79 47.41 -2.05
N ARG A 30 -8.62 47.70 -1.47
CA ARG A 30 -7.54 46.73 -1.45
C ARG A 30 -8.01 45.63 -0.52
N PRO A 31 -8.00 44.36 -0.95
CA PRO A 31 -8.43 43.27 -0.09
C PRO A 31 -7.59 43.32 1.19
N ASP A 32 -8.26 43.45 2.33
CA ASP A 32 -7.63 43.61 3.63
C ASP A 32 -6.89 42.31 4.00
N GLU A 33 -5.57 42.32 3.78
CA GLU A 33 -4.67 41.21 4.13
C GLU A 33 -4.61 40.91 5.63
N MET A 34 -5.22 41.75 6.48
CA MET A 34 -5.33 41.56 7.93
C MET A 34 -6.75 41.17 8.37
N MET A 35 -7.66 40.86 7.44
CA MET A 35 -9.01 40.41 7.79
C MET A 35 -8.96 39.00 8.40
N VAL A 36 -8.94 38.93 9.73
CA VAL A 36 -8.93 37.68 10.49
C VAL A 36 -10.27 36.96 10.31
N SER A 37 -10.29 35.94 9.45
CA SER A 37 -11.39 34.99 9.38
C SER A 37 -11.48 34.17 10.67
N ARG A 38 -12.70 33.80 11.09
CA ARG A 38 -12.89 32.96 12.28
C ARG A 38 -12.42 31.54 11.95
N GLN A 39 -11.35 31.10 12.61
CA GLN A 39 -10.88 29.71 12.54
C GLN A 39 -12.02 28.78 13.01
N ALA A 40 -12.22 27.67 12.29
CA ALA A 40 -13.11 26.61 12.74
C ALA A 40 -12.71 26.16 14.15
N PRO A 41 -13.67 25.87 15.05
CA PRO A 41 -13.35 25.45 16.40
C PRO A 41 -12.49 24.18 16.37
N LEU A 42 -11.34 24.24 17.06
CA LEU A 42 -10.43 23.12 17.20
C LEU A 42 -11.13 22.02 18.01
N VAL A 43 -11.53 20.94 17.34
CA VAL A 43 -11.97 19.72 18.02
C VAL A 43 -10.73 19.07 18.60
N VAL A 44 -10.56 19.19 19.92
CA VAL A 44 -9.54 18.43 20.64
C VAL A 44 -9.91 16.96 20.51
N PRO A 45 -9.08 16.13 19.86
CA PRO A 45 -9.32 14.69 19.81
C PRO A 45 -9.44 14.14 21.23
N PRO A 46 -10.23 13.09 21.48
CA PRO A 46 -10.28 12.48 22.80
C PRO A 46 -8.86 12.11 23.22
N ASP A 47 -8.45 12.55 24.41
CA ASP A 47 -7.19 12.15 25.01
C ASP A 47 -7.23 10.63 25.24
N PHE A 48 -6.64 9.88 24.31
CA PHE A 48 -6.39 8.48 24.53
C PHE A 48 -5.24 8.39 25.52
N ALA A 49 -5.57 8.26 26.80
CA ALA A 49 -4.65 7.89 27.87
C ALA A 49 -4.19 6.43 27.68
N LEU A 50 -3.56 6.14 26.54
CA LEU A 50 -2.91 4.88 26.29
C LEU A 50 -1.77 4.78 27.29
N THR A 51 -1.91 3.86 28.25
CA THR A 51 -0.83 3.55 29.18
C THR A 51 0.32 3.00 28.36
N PRO A 52 1.50 3.66 28.35
CA PRO A 52 2.64 3.12 27.63
C PRO A 52 2.95 1.71 28.14
N PRO A 53 3.19 0.73 27.26
CA PRO A 53 3.54 -0.62 27.69
C PRO A 53 4.78 -0.56 28.59
N ALA A 54 4.76 -1.34 29.68
CA ALA A 54 5.82 -1.29 30.68
C ALA A 54 7.19 -1.58 30.03
N PRO A 55 8.27 -0.91 30.48
CA PRO A 55 9.62 -1.16 29.96
C PRO A 55 9.97 -2.66 30.06
N GLY A 56 10.28 -3.29 28.92
CA GLY A 56 10.63 -4.72 28.85
C GLY A 56 9.47 -5.67 28.54
N THR A 57 8.23 -5.20 28.38
CA THR A 57 7.16 -6.06 27.84
C THR A 57 7.43 -6.42 26.39
N ALA A 58 7.10 -7.66 26.00
CA ALA A 58 7.25 -8.14 24.63
C ALA A 58 6.63 -7.14 23.64
N ARG A 59 7.44 -6.70 22.66
CA ARG A 59 6.96 -5.83 21.59
C ARG A 59 5.90 -6.61 20.79
N PRO A 60 4.68 -6.09 20.61
CA PRO A 60 3.77 -6.66 19.62
C PRO A 60 4.39 -6.41 18.24
N GLY A 61 4.69 -7.51 17.53
CA GLY A 61 5.39 -7.49 16.24
C GLY A 61 6.59 -8.42 16.25
N GLY A 62 6.32 -9.73 16.21
CA GLY A 62 7.36 -10.76 16.08
C GLY A 62 7.80 -11.03 14.64
N GLU A 63 7.14 -10.42 13.66
CA GLU A 63 7.54 -10.55 12.25
C GLU A 63 8.58 -9.48 11.90
N THR A 64 9.68 -9.91 11.30
CA THR A 64 10.69 -9.02 10.76
C THR A 64 10.13 -8.19 9.61
N THR A 65 10.67 -6.99 9.36
CA THR A 65 10.28 -6.17 8.20
C THR A 65 10.42 -6.92 6.87
N ALA A 66 11.38 -7.85 6.79
CA ALA A 66 11.58 -8.71 5.63
C ALA A 66 10.41 -9.69 5.44
N GLU A 67 9.99 -10.41 6.49
CA GLU A 67 8.84 -11.32 6.44
C GLU A 67 7.55 -10.59 6.09
N GLN A 68 7.37 -9.38 6.64
CA GLN A 68 6.20 -8.55 6.36
C GLN A 68 6.16 -8.06 4.90
N THR A 69 7.34 -7.73 4.33
CA THR A 69 7.46 -7.37 2.92
C THR A 69 7.17 -8.58 2.01
N LEU A 70 7.71 -9.76 2.34
CA LEU A 70 7.44 -10.98 1.59
C LEU A 70 5.95 -11.35 1.62
N ARG A 71 5.30 -11.20 2.77
CA ARG A 71 3.85 -11.43 2.91
C ARG A 71 3.02 -10.41 2.13
N ALA A 72 3.46 -9.16 2.03
CA ALA A 72 2.78 -8.14 1.23
C ALA A 72 2.93 -8.39 -0.28
N LEU A 73 4.09 -8.88 -0.72
CA LEU A 73 4.38 -9.15 -2.14
C LEU A 73 3.77 -10.45 -2.64
N PHE A 74 3.87 -11.52 -1.86
CA PHE A 74 3.47 -12.89 -2.27
C PHE A 74 2.18 -13.37 -1.60
N GLY A 75 1.63 -12.59 -0.68
CA GLY A 75 0.53 -13.01 0.17
C GLY A 75 1.00 -13.83 1.38
N GLY A 76 0.09 -14.00 2.34
CA GLY A 76 0.29 -14.94 3.46
C GLY A 76 0.01 -16.39 3.03
N PRO A 77 0.22 -17.36 3.93
CA PRO A 77 -0.20 -18.73 3.67
C PRO A 77 -1.70 -18.76 3.37
N SER A 78 -2.07 -19.29 2.21
CA SER A 78 -3.47 -19.48 1.83
C SER A 78 -4.09 -20.52 2.76
N GLN A 79 -5.31 -20.27 3.28
CA GLN A 79 -6.06 -21.31 3.98
C GLN A 79 -6.22 -22.53 3.04
N ARG A 80 -5.75 -23.68 3.50
CA ARG A 80 -5.94 -24.97 2.83
C ARG A 80 -7.18 -25.64 3.39
N SER A 81 -7.87 -26.44 2.57
CA SER A 81 -9.03 -27.19 3.05
C SER A 81 -8.62 -28.20 4.11
N ALA A 82 -9.56 -28.61 4.96
CA ALA A 82 -9.32 -29.65 5.96
C ALA A 82 -8.90 -30.97 5.30
N SER A 83 -9.49 -31.32 4.15
CA SER A 83 -9.15 -32.50 3.38
C SER A 83 -7.74 -32.44 2.78
N GLU A 84 -7.32 -31.30 2.22
CA GLU A 84 -5.95 -31.11 1.71
C GLU A 84 -4.93 -31.28 2.84
N THR A 85 -5.19 -30.69 4.00
CA THR A 85 -4.31 -30.80 5.16
C THR A 85 -4.20 -32.25 5.66
N GLN A 86 -5.32 -32.99 5.69
CA GLN A 86 -5.32 -34.41 6.06
C GLN A 86 -4.56 -35.28 5.06
N ILE A 87 -4.76 -35.07 3.76
CA ILE A 87 -4.05 -35.81 2.73
C ILE A 87 -2.54 -35.53 2.82
N ILE A 88 -2.13 -34.27 2.93
CA ILE A 88 -0.71 -33.90 3.07
C ILE A 88 -0.10 -34.50 4.35
N GLY A 89 -0.86 -34.51 5.46
CA GLY A 89 -0.44 -35.16 6.70
C GLY A 89 -0.25 -36.67 6.55
N SER A 90 -1.17 -37.34 5.84
CA SER A 90 -1.07 -38.78 5.56
C SER A 90 0.06 -39.12 4.58
N ALA A 91 0.39 -38.20 3.68
CA ALA A 91 1.46 -38.31 2.69
C ALA A 91 2.84 -37.87 3.24
N ASP A 92 2.98 -37.72 4.58
CA ASP A 92 4.24 -37.39 5.23
C ASP A 92 4.86 -36.07 4.72
N GLY A 93 4.00 -35.07 4.50
CA GLY A 93 4.39 -33.77 3.91
C GLY A 93 5.50 -33.03 4.64
N ALA A 94 5.77 -33.35 5.92
CA ALA A 94 6.89 -32.78 6.68
C ALA A 94 8.28 -33.22 6.16
N ARG A 95 8.38 -34.33 5.44
CA ARG A 95 9.64 -34.81 4.82
C ARG A 95 9.82 -34.35 3.39
N ALA A 96 8.92 -33.53 2.85
CA ALA A 96 9.04 -33.04 1.49
C ALA A 96 10.30 -32.16 1.34
N ASP A 97 11.13 -32.46 0.34
CA ASP A 97 12.27 -31.63 -0.03
C ASP A 97 11.76 -30.25 -0.52
N PRO A 98 12.23 -29.12 0.05
CA PRO A 98 11.84 -27.77 -0.37
C PRO A 98 12.02 -27.52 -1.88
N GLY A 99 12.98 -28.18 -2.52
CA GLY A 99 13.27 -28.07 -3.96
C GLY A 99 12.53 -29.08 -4.84
N ILE A 100 11.67 -29.95 -4.28
CA ILE A 100 11.09 -31.06 -5.04
C ILE A 100 10.29 -30.60 -6.25
N ARG A 101 9.66 -29.43 -6.20
CA ARG A 101 8.88 -28.87 -7.34
C ARG A 101 9.74 -28.56 -8.56
N SER A 102 11.02 -28.27 -8.36
CA SER A 102 11.98 -28.05 -9.44
C SER A 102 12.63 -29.36 -9.90
N GLN A 103 12.73 -30.34 -8.99
CA GLN A 103 13.48 -31.59 -9.23
C GLN A 103 12.61 -32.73 -9.74
N VAL A 104 11.30 -32.75 -9.46
CA VAL A 104 10.40 -33.87 -9.80
C VAL A 104 10.34 -34.19 -11.30
N GLY A 105 10.62 -33.20 -12.16
CA GLY A 105 10.70 -33.37 -13.61
C GLY A 105 12.10 -33.67 -14.15
N SER A 106 13.11 -33.84 -13.28
CA SER A 106 14.48 -34.15 -13.71
C SER A 106 14.53 -35.53 -14.37
N PRO A 107 15.26 -35.73 -15.49
CA PRO A 107 15.48 -37.03 -16.11
C PRO A 107 16.07 -38.08 -15.15
N ASP A 108 16.81 -37.63 -14.13
CA ASP A 108 17.43 -38.51 -13.14
C ASP A 108 16.44 -38.99 -12.05
N THR A 109 15.21 -38.47 -12.05
CA THR A 109 14.17 -38.85 -11.08
C THR A 109 13.75 -40.30 -11.33
N GLN A 110 13.94 -41.15 -10.32
CA GLN A 110 13.53 -42.54 -10.37
C GLN A 110 11.99 -42.62 -10.35
N VAL A 111 11.40 -43.01 -11.47
CA VAL A 111 9.95 -43.24 -11.59
C VAL A 111 9.65 -44.74 -11.53
N VAL A 112 8.62 -45.11 -10.77
CA VAL A 112 8.12 -46.49 -10.70
C VAL A 112 6.86 -46.57 -11.55
N ASP A 113 6.87 -47.43 -12.56
CA ASP A 113 5.65 -47.76 -13.31
C ASP A 113 4.68 -48.52 -12.39
N LYS A 114 3.51 -47.91 -12.13
CA LYS A 114 2.45 -48.49 -11.29
C LYS A 114 1.45 -49.31 -12.10
N GLY A 115 1.70 -49.51 -13.39
CA GLY A 115 0.91 -50.36 -14.28
C GLY A 115 -0.38 -49.71 -14.77
N LEU A 116 -1.09 -50.44 -15.63
CA LEU A 116 -2.28 -49.97 -16.33
C LEU A 116 -3.46 -49.71 -15.38
N VAL A 117 -3.63 -50.52 -14.34
CA VAL A 117 -4.74 -50.39 -13.40
C VAL A 117 -4.74 -49.04 -12.70
N VAL A 118 -3.57 -48.58 -12.23
CA VAL A 118 -3.46 -47.26 -11.57
C VAL A 118 -3.71 -46.13 -12.56
N ARG A 119 -3.24 -46.25 -13.79
CA ARG A 119 -3.51 -45.27 -14.86
C ARG A 119 -5.00 -45.16 -15.16
N ASP A 120 -5.69 -46.29 -15.24
CA ASP A 120 -7.12 -46.35 -15.55
C ASP A 120 -7.96 -45.79 -14.39
N ILE A 121 -7.54 -45.99 -13.13
CA ILE A 121 -8.15 -45.35 -11.95
C ILE A 121 -7.99 -43.83 -11.98
N LEU A 122 -6.80 -43.32 -12.32
CA LEU A 122 -6.54 -41.88 -12.38
C LEU A 122 -7.30 -41.17 -13.50
N ALA A 123 -7.55 -41.86 -14.61
CA ALA A 123 -8.32 -41.34 -15.73
C ALA A 123 -9.84 -41.53 -15.57
N ALA A 124 -10.29 -42.20 -14.51
CA ALA A 124 -11.70 -42.43 -14.27
C ALA A 124 -12.43 -41.10 -13.97
N PRO A 125 -13.67 -40.91 -14.47
CA PRO A 125 -14.50 -39.78 -14.10
C PRO A 125 -14.72 -39.70 -12.59
N GLU A 126 -14.83 -38.48 -12.06
CA GLU A 126 -15.16 -38.26 -10.65
C GLU A 126 -16.54 -38.87 -10.32
N GLY A 127 -16.60 -39.68 -9.28
CA GLY A 127 -17.82 -40.31 -8.82
C GLY A 127 -17.61 -41.07 -7.52
N ASP A 128 -18.68 -41.24 -6.74
CA ASP A 128 -18.63 -41.99 -5.50
C ASP A 128 -18.32 -43.45 -5.81
N GLY A 129 -17.11 -43.87 -5.43
CA GLY A 129 -16.74 -45.27 -5.45
C GLY A 129 -17.56 -46.05 -4.41
N ARG A 130 -17.69 -47.37 -4.61
CA ARG A 130 -18.42 -48.24 -3.66
C ARG A 130 -17.89 -48.16 -2.22
N ASP A 131 -16.61 -47.81 -2.05
CA ASP A 131 -15.90 -47.86 -0.77
C ASP A 131 -15.33 -46.50 -0.30
N ALA A 132 -15.51 -45.41 -1.07
CA ALA A 132 -14.91 -44.11 -0.74
C ALA A 132 -15.85 -42.93 -1.05
N SER A 133 -16.39 -42.32 0.01
CA SER A 133 -17.10 -41.05 -0.03
C SER A 133 -16.42 -40.04 0.89
N ALA A 134 -16.15 -38.83 0.41
CA ALA A 134 -15.62 -37.74 1.24
C ALA A 134 -16.70 -36.67 1.43
N ALA A 135 -17.15 -36.45 2.66
CA ALA A 135 -18.06 -35.38 3.00
C ALA A 135 -17.29 -34.17 3.52
N ILE A 136 -17.66 -32.96 3.07
CA ILE A 136 -17.15 -31.72 3.66
C ILE A 136 -17.85 -31.57 5.02
N PRO A 137 -17.13 -31.50 6.16
CA PRO A 137 -17.77 -31.27 7.44
C PRO A 137 -18.47 -29.90 7.38
N THR A 138 -19.79 -29.88 7.55
CA THR A 138 -20.54 -28.64 7.69
C THR A 138 -20.10 -27.94 8.98
N ALA A 139 -19.88 -26.63 8.89
CA ALA A 139 -19.47 -25.77 10.00
C ALA A 139 -20.41 -25.85 11.20
#